data_AF-A0A1Z9M671-F1
#
_entry.id   AF-A0A1Z9M671-F1
#
_cell.length_a   1.000
_cell.length_b   1.000
_cell.length_c   1.000
_cell.angle_alpha   90.00
_cell.angle_beta   90.00
_cell.angle_gamma   90.00
#
_symmetry.space_group_name_H-M   'P 1'
#
loop_
_entity.id
_entity.type
_entity.pdbx_description
1 polymer ?
#
loop_
_entity_poly.entity_id
_entity_poly.type
_entity_poly.pdbx_seq_one_letter_code
_entity_poly.pdbx_strand_id
1 'polypeptide(L)'
;MKKINLFRFLKLLIVLLLTYNIFAISILYIPVTNVKNFSWKWTPYNYKQILYYPNNMKELSLLNKTNRLLIISFLNKNIYKDYLDIDFWYYKQTLESIDRDNINNLEKSFHKAYILSKNNSKINFKFREYFIRNYSKFSSEYKNKIFKNF
;
A
#
# COMPACT_ATOMS: atom_id res chain seq x y z
N MET A 1 -2.93 47.30 -2.26
CA MET A 1 -2.09 46.36 -3.05
C MET A 1 -2.07 44.90 -2.53
N LYS A 2 -2.19 44.62 -1.22
CA LYS A 2 -2.19 43.22 -0.68
C LYS A 2 -3.31 42.31 -1.22
N LYS A 3 -4.53 42.83 -1.45
CA LYS A 3 -5.68 42.04 -1.95
C LYS A 3 -5.50 41.50 -3.38
N ILE A 4 -4.82 42.24 -4.27
CA ILE A 4 -4.56 41.82 -5.66
C ILE A 4 -3.56 40.66 -5.69
N ASN A 5 -2.55 40.68 -4.81
CA ASN A 5 -1.61 39.57 -4.65
C ASN A 5 -2.29 38.32 -4.08
N LEU A 6 -3.22 38.47 -3.13
CA LEU A 6 -4.01 37.35 -2.61
C LEU A 6 -4.84 36.69 -3.72
N PHE A 7 -5.49 37.48 -4.57
CA PHE A 7 -6.34 36.93 -5.65
C PHE A 7 -5.51 36.21 -6.72
N ARG A 8 -4.34 36.75 -7.09
CA ARG A 8 -3.39 36.07 -7.99
C ARG A 8 -2.85 34.77 -7.38
N PHE A 9 -2.54 34.79 -6.09
CA PHE A 9 -2.11 33.60 -5.36
C PHE A 9 -3.20 32.53 -5.33
N LEU A 10 -4.44 32.89 -4.97
CA LEU A 10 -5.60 31.99 -4.98
C LEU A 10 -5.85 31.39 -6.36
N LYS A 11 -5.79 32.21 -7.43
CA LYS A 11 -5.92 31.75 -8.81
C LYS A 11 -4.85 30.71 -9.14
N LEU A 12 -3.60 30.96 -8.79
CA LEU A 12 -2.48 30.05 -9.02
C LEU A 12 -2.65 28.74 -8.22
N LEU A 13 -3.09 28.83 -6.97
CA LEU A 13 -3.36 27.67 -6.12
C LEU A 13 -4.48 26.79 -6.68
N ILE A 14 -5.58 27.39 -7.17
CA ILE A 14 -6.67 26.66 -7.83
C ILE A 14 -6.17 25.96 -9.11
N VAL A 15 -5.38 26.66 -9.93
CA VAL A 15 -4.80 26.06 -11.15
C VAL A 15 -3.91 24.86 -10.79
N LEU A 16 -3.05 24.98 -9.78
CA LEU A 16 -2.20 23.88 -9.31
C LEU A 16 -3.02 22.69 -8.80
N LEU A 17 -4.11 22.94 -8.06
CA LEU A 17 -5.00 21.88 -7.58
C LEU A 17 -5.68 21.16 -8.75
N LEU A 18 -6.16 21.89 -9.75
CA LEU A 18 -6.80 21.30 -10.92
C LEU A 18 -5.80 20.50 -11.75
N THR A 19 -4.60 21.02 -12.01
CA THR A 19 -3.57 20.29 -12.76
C THR A 19 -3.11 19.04 -12.02
N TYR A 20 -2.98 19.09 -10.69
CA TYR A 20 -2.68 17.90 -9.89
C TYR A 20 -3.78 16.84 -9.98
N ASN A 21 -5.05 17.24 -9.89
CA ASN A 21 -6.17 16.30 -10.02
C ASN A 21 -6.21 15.64 -11.40
N ILE A 22 -6.03 16.41 -12.47
CA ILE A 22 -5.96 15.89 -13.85
C ILE A 22 -4.78 14.92 -13.98
N PHE A 23 -3.62 15.25 -13.41
CA PHE A 23 -2.44 14.39 -13.40
C PHE A 23 -2.71 13.07 -12.64
N ALA A 24 -3.29 13.15 -11.44
CA ALA A 24 -3.61 11.97 -10.64
C ALA A 24 -4.58 11.05 -11.39
N ILE A 25 -5.68 11.60 -11.91
CA ILE A 25 -6.67 10.84 -12.69
C ILE A 25 -6.00 10.21 -13.91
N SER A 26 -5.20 10.96 -14.67
CA SER A 26 -4.47 10.44 -15.82
C SER A 26 -3.64 9.20 -15.46
N ILE A 27 -2.89 9.23 -14.35
CA ILE A 27 -2.10 8.08 -13.88
C ILE A 27 -2.98 6.87 -13.56
N LEU A 28 -4.18 7.09 -13.01
CA LEU A 28 -5.11 6.01 -12.69
C LEU A 28 -5.55 5.26 -13.95
N TYR A 29 -5.69 5.94 -15.09
CA TYR A 29 -6.15 5.35 -16.35
C TYR A 29 -5.04 4.92 -17.33
N ILE A 30 -3.77 5.19 -17.04
CA ILE A 30 -2.65 4.80 -17.92
C ILE A 30 -2.35 3.28 -17.81
N PRO A 31 -2.42 2.50 -18.92
CA PRO A 31 -2.15 1.06 -18.92
C PRO A 31 -0.66 0.70 -19.07
N VAL A 32 0.25 1.64 -18.74
CA VAL A 32 1.69 1.43 -18.84
C VAL A 32 2.25 1.16 -17.45
N THR A 33 2.59 -0.10 -17.17
CA THR A 33 3.06 -0.55 -15.85
C THR A 33 4.25 0.25 -15.35
N ASN A 34 5.27 0.50 -16.17
CA ASN A 34 6.48 1.24 -15.76
C ASN A 34 6.18 2.68 -15.34
N VAL A 35 5.43 3.41 -16.17
CA VAL A 35 5.02 4.80 -15.90
C VAL A 35 4.13 4.84 -14.65
N LYS A 36 3.15 3.93 -14.58
CA LYS A 36 2.28 3.80 -13.41
C LYS A 36 3.12 3.54 -12.16
N ASN A 37 4.09 2.63 -12.23
CA ASN A 37 4.94 2.26 -11.11
C ASN A 37 5.77 3.46 -10.60
N PHE A 38 6.30 4.27 -11.49
CA PHE A 38 7.02 5.49 -11.11
C PHE A 38 6.08 6.54 -10.50
N SER A 39 4.99 6.85 -11.21
CA SER A 39 4.12 7.97 -10.89
C SER A 39 3.15 7.71 -9.73
N TRP A 40 2.89 6.44 -9.38
CA TRP A 40 1.92 6.09 -8.33
C TRP A 40 2.25 6.63 -6.94
N LYS A 41 3.54 6.83 -6.64
CA LYS A 41 3.96 7.43 -5.36
C LYS A 41 3.35 8.81 -5.15
N TRP A 42 3.04 9.53 -6.24
CA TRP A 42 2.55 10.89 -6.24
C TRP A 42 1.02 11.01 -6.27
N THR A 43 0.30 9.90 -6.42
CA THR A 43 -1.17 9.90 -6.45
C THR A 43 -1.75 9.72 -5.04
N PRO A 44 -3.00 10.15 -4.77
CA PRO A 44 -3.65 9.88 -3.49
C PRO A 44 -4.25 8.47 -3.39
N TYR A 45 -4.11 7.65 -4.43
CA TYR A 45 -4.79 6.37 -4.60
C TYR A 45 -4.15 5.21 -3.80
N ASN A 46 -5.00 4.27 -3.40
CA ASN A 46 -4.65 3.08 -2.61
C ASN A 46 -4.22 1.89 -3.49
N TYR A 47 -3.72 0.82 -2.87
CA TYR A 47 -3.29 -0.38 -3.57
C TYR A 47 -4.44 -1.11 -4.28
N LYS A 48 -5.68 -1.02 -3.78
CA LYS A 48 -6.81 -1.66 -4.47
C LYS A 48 -6.92 -1.08 -5.88
N GLN A 49 -6.93 0.23 -6.00
CA GLN A 49 -7.04 0.95 -7.28
C GLN A 49 -5.88 0.62 -8.24
N ILE A 50 -4.67 0.35 -7.75
CA ILE A 50 -3.54 0.06 -8.64
C ILE A 50 -3.62 -1.33 -9.28
N LEU A 51 -4.18 -2.31 -8.55
CA LEU A 51 -4.19 -3.72 -8.92
C LEU A 51 -5.40 -4.13 -9.77
N TYR A 52 -6.52 -3.41 -9.67
CA TYR A 52 -7.66 -3.61 -10.56
C TYR A 52 -7.41 -2.84 -11.85
N TYR A 53 -7.87 -1.60 -11.99
CA TYR A 53 -7.82 -0.90 -13.26
C TYR A 53 -6.50 -0.14 -13.51
N PRO A 54 -6.03 0.06 -14.76
CA PRO A 54 -6.44 -0.60 -16.01
C PRO A 54 -5.72 -1.92 -16.30
N ASN A 55 -4.68 -2.27 -15.54
CA ASN A 55 -3.80 -3.39 -15.89
C ASN A 55 -4.29 -4.76 -15.37
N ASN A 56 -5.36 -4.78 -14.58
CA ASN A 56 -5.96 -5.94 -13.95
C ASN A 56 -4.92 -6.92 -13.35
N MET A 57 -3.93 -6.38 -12.65
CA MET A 57 -2.83 -7.17 -12.09
C MET A 57 -3.30 -8.25 -11.12
N LYS A 58 -4.46 -8.08 -10.48
CA LYS A 58 -5.08 -9.10 -9.62
C LYS A 58 -5.50 -10.35 -10.40
N GLU A 59 -5.79 -10.22 -11.69
CA GLU A 59 -6.20 -11.33 -12.58
C GLU A 59 -5.00 -12.10 -13.13
N LEU A 60 -3.77 -11.56 -12.97
CA LEU A 60 -2.56 -12.23 -13.41
C LEU A 60 -2.34 -13.51 -12.61
N SER A 61 -1.94 -14.58 -13.30
CA SER A 61 -1.57 -15.83 -12.66
C SER A 61 -0.40 -15.62 -11.69
N LEU A 62 -0.63 -15.99 -10.42
CA LEU A 62 0.36 -15.96 -9.36
C LEU A 62 1.40 -17.09 -9.46
N LEU A 63 1.19 -18.09 -10.33
CA LEU A 63 2.17 -19.14 -10.58
C LEU A 63 3.41 -18.60 -11.30
N ASN A 64 3.25 -17.56 -12.12
CA ASN A 64 4.34 -16.91 -12.83
C ASN A 64 5.12 -15.96 -11.90
N LYS A 65 6.42 -16.22 -11.71
CA LYS A 65 7.32 -15.43 -10.86
C LYS A 65 7.39 -13.96 -11.29
N THR A 66 7.43 -13.68 -12.58
CA THR A 66 7.50 -12.31 -13.11
C THR A 66 6.26 -11.50 -12.72
N ASN A 67 5.08 -12.12 -12.78
CA ASN A 67 3.82 -11.50 -12.35
C ASN A 67 3.84 -11.21 -10.85
N ARG A 68 4.29 -12.16 -10.03
CA ARG A 68 4.41 -11.95 -8.58
C ARG A 68 5.36 -10.81 -8.25
N LEU A 69 6.55 -10.78 -8.84
CA LEU A 69 7.54 -9.72 -8.63
C LEU A 69 6.99 -8.35 -9.01
N LEU A 70 6.27 -8.27 -10.14
CA LEU A 70 5.61 -7.05 -10.57
C LEU A 70 4.58 -6.59 -9.53
N ILE A 71 3.68 -7.47 -9.09
CA ILE A 71 2.64 -7.14 -8.10
C ILE A 71 3.28 -6.72 -6.76
N ILE A 72 4.29 -7.46 -6.28
CA ILE A 72 5.03 -7.14 -5.05
C ILE A 72 5.68 -5.76 -5.16
N SER A 73 6.25 -5.40 -6.33
CA SER A 73 6.86 -4.08 -6.52
C SER A 73 5.85 -2.94 -6.34
N PHE A 74 4.61 -3.13 -6.79
CA PHE A 74 3.54 -2.15 -6.63
C PHE A 74 3.01 -2.09 -5.20
N LEU A 75 2.82 -3.24 -4.56
CA LEU A 75 2.42 -3.31 -3.15
C LEU A 75 3.45 -2.65 -2.24
N ASN A 76 4.75 -2.85 -2.51
CA ASN A 76 5.82 -2.25 -1.74
C ASN A 76 5.82 -0.72 -1.80
N LYS A 77 5.40 -0.12 -2.92
CA LYS A 77 5.27 1.34 -3.04
C LYS A 77 4.06 1.91 -2.30
N ASN A 78 3.04 1.09 -2.04
CA ASN A 78 1.83 1.49 -1.33
C ASN A 78 1.85 1.16 0.17
N ILE A 79 2.92 0.55 0.70
CA ILE A 79 3.03 0.17 2.13
C ILE A 79 2.63 1.33 3.05
N TYR A 80 3.08 2.55 2.77
CA TYR A 80 2.80 3.70 3.64
C TYR A 80 1.35 4.17 3.57
N LYS A 81 0.70 4.05 2.41
CA LYS A 81 -0.69 4.50 2.20
C LYS A 81 -1.69 3.49 2.76
N ASP A 82 -1.42 2.21 2.56
CA ASP A 82 -2.30 1.10 2.92
C ASP A 82 -1.87 0.37 4.18
N TYR A 83 -1.05 1.05 4.97
CA TYR A 83 -0.37 0.51 6.12
C TYR A 83 -1.32 -0.08 7.18
N LEU A 84 -2.53 0.48 7.30
CA LEU A 84 -3.55 0.04 8.25
C LEU A 84 -4.64 -0.82 7.60
N ASP A 85 -4.54 -1.13 6.30
CA ASP A 85 -5.53 -1.94 5.60
C ASP A 85 -5.26 -3.45 5.82
N ILE A 86 -6.15 -4.08 6.61
CA ILE A 86 -6.60 -5.48 6.50
C ILE A 86 -6.10 -6.26 5.27
N ASP A 87 -6.81 -5.96 4.19
CA ASP A 87 -6.84 -6.70 2.96
C ASP A 87 -5.51 -6.55 2.23
N PHE A 88 -4.85 -5.39 2.40
CA PHE A 88 -3.51 -5.14 1.85
C PHE A 88 -2.52 -6.16 2.40
N TRP A 89 -2.48 -6.33 3.73
CA TRP A 89 -1.56 -7.26 4.38
C TRP A 89 -1.89 -8.71 4.07
N TYR A 90 -3.18 -9.06 4.02
CA TYR A 90 -3.60 -10.41 3.64
C TYR A 90 -3.13 -10.74 2.22
N TYR A 91 -3.42 -9.88 1.25
CA TYR A 91 -3.03 -10.09 -0.14
C TYR A 91 -1.51 -10.13 -0.32
N LYS A 92 -0.80 -9.22 0.35
CA LYS A 92 0.67 -9.18 0.33
C LYS A 92 1.27 -10.47 0.92
N GLN A 93 0.73 -10.97 2.02
CA GLN A 93 1.17 -12.23 2.63
C GLN A 93 0.95 -13.43 1.73
N THR A 94 -0.19 -13.50 1.03
CA THR A 94 -0.46 -14.58 0.07
C THR A 94 0.64 -14.62 -0.98
N LEU A 95 1.01 -13.48 -1.57
CA LEU A 95 2.07 -13.40 -2.58
C LEU A 95 3.45 -13.77 -2.03
N GLU A 96 3.83 -13.21 -0.89
CA GLU A 96 5.14 -13.45 -0.29
C GLU A 96 5.28 -14.88 0.27
N SER A 97 4.16 -15.55 0.60
CA SER A 97 4.18 -16.97 0.98
C SER A 97 4.52 -17.91 -0.18
N ILE A 98 4.26 -17.47 -1.41
CA ILE A 98 4.59 -18.20 -2.65
C ILE A 98 6.05 -17.93 -3.06
N ASP A 99 6.56 -16.72 -2.82
CA ASP A 99 7.93 -16.28 -3.18
C ASP A 99 8.79 -16.05 -1.91
N ARG A 100 9.10 -17.14 -1.20
CA ARG A 100 9.80 -17.10 0.10
C ARG A 100 11.15 -16.38 0.06
N ASP A 101 11.83 -16.34 -1.08
CA ASP A 101 13.12 -15.67 -1.21
C ASP A 101 13.04 -14.14 -1.05
N ASN A 102 11.83 -13.56 -1.07
CA ASN A 102 11.56 -12.12 -0.86
C ASN A 102 11.06 -11.77 0.56
N ILE A 103 11.14 -12.70 1.53
CA ILE A 103 10.52 -12.66 2.88
C ILE A 103 10.87 -11.46 3.77
N ASN A 104 11.91 -10.68 3.49
CA ASN A 104 12.51 -9.80 4.51
C ASN A 104 11.66 -8.59 4.96
N ASN A 105 10.54 -8.28 4.32
CA ASN A 105 9.77 -7.06 4.63
C ASN A 105 8.40 -7.27 5.27
N LEU A 106 7.82 -8.48 5.26
CA LEU A 106 6.46 -8.68 5.77
C LEU A 106 6.37 -8.50 7.27
N GLU A 107 7.13 -9.31 8.02
CA GLU A 107 7.02 -9.40 9.47
C GLU A 107 7.34 -8.06 10.13
N LYS A 108 8.36 -7.38 9.61
CA LYS A 108 8.75 -6.02 10.00
C LYS A 108 7.61 -5.04 9.82
N SER A 109 6.97 -5.06 8.66
CA SER A 109 5.91 -4.11 8.34
C SER A 109 4.62 -4.42 9.09
N PHE A 110 4.26 -5.70 9.21
CA PHE A 110 3.15 -6.19 10.02
C PHE A 110 3.31 -5.76 11.48
N HIS A 111 4.48 -6.01 12.09
CA HIS A 111 4.73 -5.66 13.49
C HIS A 111 4.56 -4.16 13.73
N LYS A 112 5.09 -3.32 12.83
CA LYS A 112 4.91 -1.88 12.97
C LYS A 112 3.42 -1.48 12.75
N ALA A 113 2.69 -2.14 11.86
CA ALA A 113 1.26 -1.88 11.62
C ALA A 113 0.42 -2.24 12.84
N TYR A 114 0.75 -3.38 13.45
CA TYR A 114 0.19 -3.81 14.71
C TYR A 114 0.39 -2.76 15.82
N ILE A 115 1.61 -2.26 16.01
CA ILE A 115 1.89 -1.19 17.00
C ILE A 115 1.05 0.06 16.73
N LEU A 116 1.01 0.54 15.48
CA LEU A 116 0.26 1.75 15.14
C LEU A 116 -1.25 1.58 15.27
N SER A 117 -1.77 0.36 15.14
CA SER A 117 -3.19 0.06 15.33
C SER A 117 -3.65 0.15 16.79
N LYS A 118 -2.73 0.28 17.78
CA LYS A 118 -3.04 0.23 19.22
C LYS A 118 -4.17 1.18 19.65
N ASN A 119 -4.27 2.34 19.00
CA ASN A 119 -5.27 3.36 19.32
C ASN A 119 -6.64 3.12 18.65
N ASN A 120 -6.77 2.08 17.81
CA ASN A 120 -8.02 1.70 17.15
C ASN A 120 -8.36 0.24 17.48
N SER A 121 -9.22 0.04 18.48
CA SER A 121 -9.56 -1.29 19.02
C SER A 121 -10.05 -2.28 17.96
N LYS A 122 -10.89 -1.84 17.03
CA LYS A 122 -11.43 -2.66 15.95
C LYS A 122 -10.34 -3.14 14.99
N ILE A 123 -9.43 -2.26 14.58
CA ILE A 123 -8.32 -2.60 13.68
C ILE A 123 -7.29 -3.46 14.42
N ASN A 124 -6.97 -3.12 15.67
CA ASN A 124 -6.04 -3.89 16.49
C ASN A 124 -6.52 -5.34 16.67
N PHE A 125 -7.81 -5.53 16.96
CA PHE A 125 -8.41 -6.86 17.08
C PHE A 125 -8.23 -7.70 15.80
N LYS A 126 -8.48 -7.11 14.62
CA LYS A 126 -8.26 -7.79 13.34
C LYS A 126 -6.79 -8.20 13.14
N PHE A 127 -5.83 -7.36 13.51
CA PHE A 127 -4.41 -7.71 13.45
C PHE A 127 -4.06 -8.85 14.43
N ARG A 128 -4.64 -8.87 15.63
CA ARG A 128 -4.48 -9.98 16.59
C ARG A 128 -5.01 -11.29 16.03
N GLU A 129 -6.24 -11.29 15.50
CA GLU A 129 -6.83 -12.47 14.87
C GLU A 129 -5.97 -12.98 13.70
N TYR A 130 -5.50 -12.07 12.86
CA TYR A 130 -4.62 -12.41 11.75
C TYR A 130 -3.31 -13.06 12.23
N PHE A 131 -2.68 -12.49 13.28
CA PHE A 131 -1.46 -13.02 13.86
C PHE A 131 -1.69 -14.43 14.42
N ILE A 132 -2.77 -14.66 15.16
CA ILE A 132 -3.12 -15.97 15.72
C ILE A 132 -3.30 -16.99 14.60
N ARG A 133 -4.11 -16.66 13.58
CA ARG A 133 -4.38 -17.56 12.45
C ARG A 133 -3.13 -17.91 11.62
N ASN A 134 -2.14 -17.02 11.60
CA ASN A 134 -0.91 -17.20 10.83
C ASN A 134 0.32 -17.42 11.71
N TYR A 135 0.15 -17.79 12.98
CA TYR A 135 1.22 -17.82 13.97
C TYR A 135 2.44 -18.63 13.52
N SER A 136 2.22 -19.80 12.92
CA SER A 136 3.30 -20.68 12.42
C SER A 136 4.18 -20.03 11.33
N LYS A 137 3.67 -19.02 10.63
CA LYS A 137 4.36 -18.34 9.52
C LYS A 137 5.30 -17.22 9.99
N PHE A 138 5.23 -16.82 11.26
CA PHE A 138 6.12 -15.79 11.80
C PHE A 138 7.40 -16.39 12.40
N SER A 139 8.52 -15.71 12.20
CA SER A 139 9.80 -15.99 12.86
C SER A 139 9.69 -15.82 14.38
N SER A 140 10.55 -16.54 15.11
CA SER A 140 10.64 -16.45 16.57
C SER A 140 10.90 -15.02 17.05
N GLU A 141 11.74 -14.27 16.33
CA GLU A 141 12.04 -12.88 16.62
C GLU A 141 10.78 -12.00 16.61
N TYR A 142 9.97 -12.06 15.55
CA TYR A 142 8.78 -11.22 15.43
C TYR A 142 7.62 -11.70 16.30
N LYS A 143 7.50 -13.01 16.56
CA LYS A 143 6.57 -13.54 17.56
C LYS A 143 6.80 -12.86 18.92
N ASN A 144 8.04 -12.84 19.39
CA ASN A 144 8.39 -12.23 20.67
C ASN A 144 8.10 -10.71 20.70
N LYS A 145 8.39 -10.00 19.60
CA LYS A 145 8.10 -8.56 19.48
C LYS A 145 6.60 -8.25 19.52
N ILE A 146 5.79 -9.07 18.85
CA ILE A 146 4.33 -8.91 18.82
C ILE A 146 3.71 -9.25 20.18
N PHE A 147 4.15 -10.33 20.84
CA PHE A 147 3.64 -10.72 22.15
C PHE A 147 3.85 -9.66 23.24
N LYS A 148 4.97 -8.92 23.21
CA LYS A 148 5.19 -7.79 24.14
C LYS A 148 4.13 -6.69 24.05
N ASN A 149 3.44 -6.61 22.92
CA ASN A 149 2.44 -5.60 22.62
C ASN A 149 1.02 -6.20 22.47
N PHE A 150 0.83 -7.47 22.83
CA PHE A 150 -0.46 -8.16 22.77
C PHE A 150 -1.42 -7.73 23.88
#